data_AF-A0A1A6C2T0-F1
#
_entry.id   AF-A0A1A6C2T0-F1
#
_cell.length_a   1.000
_cell.length_b   1.000
_cell.length_c   1.000
_cell.angle_alpha   90.00
_cell.angle_beta   90.00
_cell.angle_gamma   90.00
#
_symmetry.space_group_name_H-M   'P 1'
#
loop_
_entity.id
_entity.type
_entity.pdbx_description
1 polymer ?
#
loop_
_entity_poly.entity_id
_entity_poly.type
_entity_poly.pdbx_seq_one_letter_code
_entity_poly.pdbx_strand_id
1 'polypeptide(L)'
;MKDMQHAVRLALGTLVAAAPLLAPVAAHAAAPKMVKCFGVNAAHKNACKTATGSCAGTDAKARDPNAFILVPQGVCGMIAGGTTHPTPIALKREEAFRTKLKAMAPAQRKETLDMLRKKIHALMVNSG
;
A
#
# COMPACT_ATOMS: atom_id res chain seq x y z
N MET A 1 -36.70 -74.05 22.33
CA MET A 1 -36.69 -73.98 20.84
C MET A 1 -35.84 -72.76 20.51
N LYS A 2 -34.51 -72.88 20.30
CA LYS A 2 -33.84 -73.12 19.00
C LYS A 2 -34.27 -72.01 18.02
N ASP A 3 -33.49 -70.99 17.70
CA ASP A 3 -32.15 -70.96 17.09
C ASP A 3 -31.46 -69.60 17.39
N MET A 4 -30.22 -69.60 17.86
CA MET A 4 -29.00 -69.37 17.07
C MET A 4 -28.88 -67.95 16.46
N GLN A 5 -28.07 -67.18 17.17
CA GLN A 5 -27.14 -66.11 16.76
C GLN A 5 -26.88 -65.88 15.26
N HIS A 6 -26.55 -64.60 15.00
CA HIS A 6 -25.77 -64.00 13.89
C HIS A 6 -26.57 -63.26 12.81
N ALA A 7 -26.64 -61.93 12.97
CA ALA A 7 -26.37 -60.90 11.96
C ALA A 7 -26.88 -59.56 12.52
N VAL A 8 -26.06 -58.85 13.28
CA VAL A 8 -25.38 -57.65 12.77
C VAL A 8 -26.21 -56.93 11.71
N ARG A 9 -27.06 -56.00 12.15
CA ARG A 9 -27.36 -54.77 11.41
C ARG A 9 -27.48 -53.62 12.40
N LEU A 10 -26.32 -53.06 12.74
CA LEU A 10 -26.22 -51.73 13.32
C LEU A 10 -26.95 -50.75 12.39
N ALA A 11 -28.13 -50.29 12.78
CA ALA A 11 -28.78 -49.16 12.14
C ALA A 11 -28.28 -47.87 12.81
N LEU A 12 -27.13 -47.37 12.36
CA LEU A 12 -26.76 -45.97 12.62
C LEU A 12 -27.55 -45.08 11.65
N GLY A 13 -28.70 -44.59 12.09
CA GLY A 13 -29.38 -43.47 11.46
C GLY A 13 -28.70 -42.16 11.87
N THR A 14 -27.90 -41.58 10.99
CA THR A 14 -27.17 -40.32 11.20
C THR A 14 -28.12 -39.12 11.20
N LEU A 15 -28.22 -38.40 12.31
CA LEU A 15 -28.76 -37.03 12.37
C LEU A 15 -27.81 -36.10 11.62
N VAL A 16 -28.20 -35.65 10.42
CA VAL A 16 -27.47 -34.58 9.71
C VAL A 16 -27.94 -33.25 10.28
N ALA A 17 -27.16 -32.68 11.19
CA ALA A 17 -27.31 -31.28 11.59
C ALA A 17 -26.77 -30.39 10.46
N ALA A 18 -27.67 -29.69 9.75
CA ALA A 18 -27.28 -28.69 8.76
C ALA A 18 -26.72 -27.45 9.48
N ALA A 19 -25.40 -27.38 9.64
CA ALA A 19 -24.72 -26.17 10.07
C ALA A 19 -24.66 -25.18 8.89
N PRO A 20 -25.15 -23.94 9.00
CA PRO A 20 -24.95 -22.96 7.95
C PRO A 20 -23.45 -22.63 7.88
N LEU A 21 -22.87 -22.86 6.70
CA LEU A 21 -21.53 -22.39 6.36
C LEU A 21 -21.54 -20.86 6.41
N LEU A 22 -21.08 -20.27 7.51
CA LEU A 22 -20.68 -18.87 7.54
C LEU A 22 -19.46 -18.74 6.63
N ALA A 23 -19.69 -18.36 5.36
CA ALA A 23 -18.62 -17.99 4.47
C ALA A 23 -17.85 -16.83 5.12
N PRO A 24 -16.50 -16.90 5.23
CA PRO A 24 -15.74 -15.79 5.76
C PRO A 24 -15.92 -14.61 4.82
N VAL A 25 -16.61 -13.58 5.29
CA VAL A 25 -16.65 -12.29 4.60
C VAL A 25 -15.23 -11.74 4.72
N ALA A 26 -14.43 -11.88 3.66
CA ALA A 26 -13.14 -11.23 3.57
C ALA A 26 -13.39 -9.72 3.55
N ALA A 27 -13.33 -9.11 4.74
CA ALA A 27 -13.33 -7.67 4.89
C ALA A 27 -12.10 -7.15 4.15
N HIS A 28 -12.32 -6.60 2.95
CA HIS A 28 -11.30 -5.87 2.22
C HIS A 28 -11.05 -4.58 3.01
N ALA A 29 -10.13 -4.64 3.97
CA ALA A 29 -9.66 -3.45 4.66
C ALA A 29 -9.11 -2.49 3.60
N ALA A 30 -9.72 -1.31 3.47
CA ALA A 30 -9.25 -0.29 2.55
C ALA A 30 -7.78 0.02 2.86
N ALA A 31 -6.93 0.06 1.83
CA ALA A 31 -5.52 0.37 2.00
C ALA A 31 -5.36 1.71 2.76
N PRO A 32 -4.45 1.80 3.74
CA PRO A 32 -4.30 3.00 4.54
C PRO A 32 -3.95 4.19 3.66
N LYS A 33 -4.58 5.34 3.92
CA LYS A 33 -4.24 6.60 3.24
C LYS A 33 -2.78 6.94 3.56
N MET A 34 -1.96 7.09 2.53
CA MET A 34 -0.54 7.42 2.66
C MET A 34 -0.33 8.93 2.59
N VAL A 35 0.53 9.47 3.46
CA VAL A 35 0.91 10.89 3.51
C VAL A 35 2.43 11.03 3.38
N LYS A 36 2.86 12.18 2.88
CA LYS A 36 4.29 12.54 2.86
C LYS A 36 4.71 12.96 4.26
N CYS A 37 5.81 12.39 4.73
CA CYS A 37 6.44 12.78 5.98
C CYS A 37 7.85 13.30 5.70
N PHE A 38 8.03 14.61 5.86
CA PHE A 38 9.27 15.32 5.56
C PHE A 38 10.23 15.28 6.75
N GLY A 39 11.53 15.37 6.48
CA GLY A 39 12.55 15.50 7.52
C GLY A 39 12.87 14.22 8.30
N VAL A 40 12.37 13.06 7.86
CA VAL A 40 12.55 11.77 8.57
C VAL A 40 13.26 10.70 7.75
N ASN A 41 13.62 10.98 6.49
CA ASN A 41 14.31 10.02 5.64
C ASN A 41 15.70 9.67 6.20
N ALA A 42 16.15 8.43 5.97
CA ALA A 42 17.58 8.13 6.07
C ALA A 42 18.29 8.56 4.78
N ALA A 43 19.62 8.63 4.84
CA ALA A 43 20.45 8.84 3.66
C ALA A 43 20.11 7.77 2.60
N HIS A 44 19.89 8.21 1.38
CA HIS A 44 19.50 7.39 0.22
C HIS A 44 18.19 6.59 0.40
N LYS A 45 17.37 6.93 1.40
CA LYS A 45 16.08 6.27 1.69
C LYS A 45 14.95 7.29 1.77
N ASN A 46 14.77 8.02 0.68
CA ASN A 46 13.74 9.03 0.53
C ASN A 46 12.86 8.73 -0.70
N ALA A 47 11.72 9.40 -0.80
CA ALA A 47 10.75 9.33 -1.89
C ALA A 47 10.54 10.69 -2.61
N CYS A 48 11.50 11.61 -2.47
CA CYS A 48 11.49 12.95 -3.07
C CYS A 48 11.17 12.92 -4.57
N LYS A 49 10.55 13.99 -5.07
CA LYS A 49 10.30 14.22 -6.50
C LYS A 49 10.82 15.59 -6.93
N THR A 50 11.35 15.69 -8.14
CA THR A 50 11.80 16.95 -8.77
C THR A 50 11.12 17.17 -10.12
N ALA A 51 11.30 18.36 -10.68
CA ALA A 51 10.84 18.71 -12.02
C ALA A 51 11.36 17.77 -13.12
N THR A 52 12.58 17.26 -12.98
CA THR A 52 13.25 16.45 -14.01
C THR A 52 13.06 14.95 -13.81
N GLY A 53 12.62 14.51 -12.63
CA GLY A 53 12.41 13.09 -12.32
C GLY A 53 12.30 12.80 -10.82
N SER A 54 12.39 11.51 -10.47
CA SER A 54 12.39 11.05 -9.08
C SER A 54 13.77 11.28 -8.43
N CYS A 55 13.83 11.94 -7.28
CA CYS A 55 14.99 11.94 -6.37
C CYS A 55 14.92 10.80 -5.34
N ALA A 56 13.90 9.94 -5.46
CA ALA A 56 13.74 8.80 -4.57
C ALA A 56 15.01 7.95 -4.58
N GLY A 57 15.54 7.69 -3.39
CA GLY A 57 16.76 6.91 -3.19
C GLY A 57 18.08 7.66 -3.42
N THR A 58 18.07 8.91 -3.90
CA THR A 58 19.31 9.60 -4.30
C THR A 58 19.81 10.63 -3.30
N ASP A 59 18.94 11.16 -2.43
CA ASP A 59 19.31 12.17 -1.44
C ASP A 59 20.28 11.58 -0.40
N ALA A 60 21.53 12.04 -0.40
CA ALA A 60 22.56 11.61 0.53
C ALA A 60 22.34 12.15 1.96
N LYS A 61 21.50 13.17 2.13
CA LYS A 61 21.28 13.80 3.43
C LYS A 61 20.21 13.04 4.20
N ALA A 62 20.58 12.56 5.39
CA ALA A 62 19.60 12.08 6.36
C ALA A 62 18.82 13.27 6.95
N ARG A 63 17.53 13.06 7.22
CA ARG A 63 16.63 14.07 7.80
C ARG A 63 16.56 15.36 6.96
N ASP A 64 16.60 15.25 5.63
CA ASP A 64 16.45 16.45 4.78
C ASP A 64 15.01 16.98 4.91
N PRO A 65 14.80 18.23 5.36
CA PRO A 65 13.46 18.83 5.41
C PRO A 65 12.80 18.94 4.03
N ASN A 66 13.58 18.84 2.94
CA ASN A 66 13.08 18.91 1.57
C ASN A 66 12.82 17.54 0.94
N ALA A 67 13.11 16.45 1.66
CA ALA A 67 12.83 15.09 1.25
C ALA A 67 11.79 14.47 2.18
N PHE A 68 11.02 13.52 1.64
CA PHE A 68 9.97 12.84 2.38
C PHE A 68 10.08 11.34 2.22
N ILE A 69 9.46 10.61 3.14
CA ILE A 69 9.03 9.21 2.93
C ILE A 69 7.49 9.18 2.93
N LEU A 70 6.92 8.09 2.42
CA LEU A 70 5.47 7.85 2.52
C LEU A 70 5.19 7.01 3.76
N VAL A 71 4.28 7.49 4.61
CA VAL A 71 3.82 6.79 5.81
C VAL A 71 2.30 6.77 5.84
N PRO A 72 1.66 5.83 6.56
CA PRO A 72 0.23 5.91 6.83
C PRO A 72 -0.15 7.22 7.51
N GLN A 73 -1.34 7.74 7.20
CA GLN A 73 -1.88 8.93 7.83
C GLN A 73 -1.86 8.79 9.37
N GLY A 74 -1.45 9.84 10.07
CA GLY A 74 -1.30 9.86 11.53
C GLY A 74 0.10 9.43 12.03
N VAL A 75 0.89 8.69 11.24
CA VAL A 75 2.21 8.20 11.68
C VAL A 75 3.26 9.31 11.72
N CYS A 76 3.21 10.27 10.81
CA CYS A 76 4.29 11.26 10.67
C CYS A 76 4.54 12.07 11.96
N GLY A 77 3.48 12.44 12.68
CA GLY A 77 3.59 13.17 13.95
C GLY A 77 4.14 12.34 15.11
N MET A 78 4.20 11.01 14.97
CA MET A 78 4.80 10.12 15.97
C MET A 78 6.32 9.99 15.79
N ILE A 79 6.87 10.53 14.70
CA ILE A 79 8.30 10.46 14.40
C ILE A 79 8.94 11.79 14.79
N ALA A 80 9.99 11.74 15.62
CA ALA A 80 10.75 12.91 16.00
C ALA A 80 11.24 13.68 14.75
N GLY A 81 10.93 14.97 14.70
CA GLY A 81 11.25 15.87 13.57
C GLY A 81 10.37 15.68 12.33
N GLY A 82 9.37 14.80 12.37
CA GLY A 82 8.44 14.56 11.26
C GLY A 82 7.40 15.65 11.10
N THR A 83 7.13 16.03 9.86
CA THR A 83 6.06 16.96 9.52
C THR A 83 5.40 16.60 8.20
N THR A 84 4.09 16.80 8.11
CA THR A 84 3.33 16.71 6.86
C THR A 84 3.35 18.02 6.07
N HIS A 85 3.94 19.08 6.62
CA HIS A 85 4.04 20.38 5.97
C HIS A 85 5.32 20.44 5.12
N PRO A 86 5.22 20.62 3.80
CA PRO A 86 6.39 20.78 2.95
C PRO A 86 7.07 22.13 3.22
N THR A 87 8.40 22.17 3.09
CA THR A 87 9.10 23.45 2.97
C THR A 87 8.73 24.15 1.65
N PRO A 88 8.97 25.47 1.52
CA PRO A 88 8.81 26.15 0.24
C PRO A 88 9.61 25.52 -0.90
N ILE A 89 10.81 25.00 -0.59
CA ILE A 89 11.67 24.32 -1.56
C ILE A 89 11.04 22.99 -2.01
N ALA A 90 10.56 22.17 -1.07
CA ALA A 90 9.88 20.92 -1.37
C ALA A 90 8.61 21.16 -2.21
N LEU A 91 7.79 22.14 -1.83
CA LEU A 91 6.58 22.51 -2.55
C LEU A 91 6.91 22.91 -4.00
N LYS A 92 7.90 23.79 -4.20
CA LYS A 92 8.33 24.23 -5.53
C LYS A 92 8.83 23.07 -6.40
N ARG A 93 9.55 22.09 -5.82
CA ARG A 93 10.02 20.89 -6.54
C ARG A 93 8.84 20.05 -7.06
N GLU A 94 7.82 19.88 -6.23
CA GLU A 94 6.61 19.13 -6.61
C GLU A 94 5.77 19.85 -7.65
N GLU A 95 5.58 21.16 -7.48
CA GLU A 95 4.87 21.99 -8.45
C GLU A 95 5.53 21.95 -9.82
N ALA A 96 6.86 22.05 -9.86
CA ALA A 96 7.61 21.96 -11.11
C ALA A 96 7.41 20.60 -11.81
N PHE A 97 7.38 19.50 -11.06
CA PHE A 97 7.05 18.17 -11.61
C PHE A 97 5.63 18.12 -12.18
N ARG A 98 4.64 18.62 -11.44
CA ARG A 98 3.26 18.69 -11.91
C ARG A 98 3.12 19.56 -13.16
N THR A 99 3.78 20.71 -13.19
CA THR A 99 3.77 21.62 -14.34
C THR A 99 4.36 20.93 -15.57
N LYS A 100 5.48 20.22 -15.42
CA LYS A 100 6.06 19.44 -16.53
C LYS A 100 5.12 18.34 -17.02
N LEU A 101 4.48 17.59 -16.12
CA LEU A 101 3.45 16.61 -16.48
C LEU A 101 2.29 17.24 -17.25
N LYS A 102 1.84 18.43 -16.84
CA LYS A 102 0.77 19.20 -17.51
C LYS A 102 1.20 19.81 -18.84
N ALA A 103 2.50 20.00 -19.07
CA ALA A 103 3.04 20.48 -20.34
C ALA A 103 3.22 19.37 -21.38
N MET A 104 3.19 18.09 -20.98
CA MET A 104 3.25 16.95 -21.92
C MET A 104 2.01 16.88 -22.80
N ALA A 105 2.18 16.41 -24.04
CA ALA A 105 1.08 16.12 -24.95
C ALA A 105 0.12 15.08 -24.32
N PRO A 106 -1.19 15.11 -24.63
CA PRO A 106 -2.18 14.23 -23.99
C PRO A 106 -1.82 12.74 -24.07
N ALA A 107 -1.34 12.27 -25.22
CA ALA A 107 -0.90 10.89 -25.41
C ALA A 107 0.30 10.52 -24.53
N GLN A 108 1.35 11.36 -24.54
CA GLN A 108 2.55 11.19 -23.71
C GLN A 108 2.23 11.22 -22.21
N ARG A 109 1.31 12.09 -21.79
CA ARG A 109 0.85 12.17 -20.40
C ARG A 109 0.11 10.90 -19.98
N LYS A 110 -0.79 10.38 -20.83
CA LYS A 110 -1.54 9.15 -20.56
C LYS A 110 -0.58 7.97 -20.36
N GLU A 111 0.36 7.80 -21.28
CA GLU A 111 1.37 6.74 -21.19
C GLU A 111 2.24 6.87 -19.93
N THR A 112 2.68 8.08 -19.60
CA THR A 112 3.45 8.36 -18.37
C THR A 112 2.64 8.01 -17.12
N LEU A 113 1.35 8.36 -17.08
CA LEU A 113 0.48 8.05 -15.94
C LEU A 113 0.22 6.54 -15.80
N ASP A 114 0.05 5.83 -16.91
CA ASP A 114 -0.16 4.38 -16.90
C ASP A 114 1.12 3.64 -16.45
N MET A 115 2.29 4.09 -16.88
CA MET A 115 3.58 3.61 -16.38
C MET A 115 3.72 3.84 -14.87
N LEU A 116 3.38 5.04 -14.38
CA LEU A 116 3.42 5.36 -12.96
C LEU A 116 2.45 4.48 -12.15
N ARG A 117 1.23 4.26 -12.65
CA ARG A 117 0.25 3.36 -12.01
C ARG A 117 0.76 1.93 -11.93
N LYS A 118 1.30 1.38 -13.02
CA LYS A 118 1.88 0.03 -13.03
C LYS A 118 3.03 -0.10 -12.02
N LYS A 119 3.93 0.88 -11.94
CA LYS A 119 5.01 0.89 -10.94
C LYS A 119 4.48 0.93 -9.51
N ILE A 120 3.48 1.76 -9.23
CA ILE A 120 2.85 1.83 -7.92
C ILE A 120 2.21 0.48 -7.55
N HIS A 121 1.47 -0.13 -8.49
CA HIS A 121 0.86 -1.43 -8.27
C HIS A 121 1.91 -2.52 -7.99
N ALA A 122 3.00 -2.56 -8.76
CA ALA A 122 4.09 -3.51 -8.54
C ALA A 122 4.75 -3.34 -7.16
N LEU A 123 4.96 -2.10 -6.72
CA LEU A 123 5.47 -1.82 -5.37
C LEU A 123 4.50 -2.30 -4.29
N MET A 124 3.20 -2.12 -4.47
CA MET A 124 2.19 -2.55 -3.50
C MET A 124 2.05 -4.07 -3.41
N VAL A 125 2.17 -4.79 -4.53
CA VAL A 125 2.03 -6.26 -4.56
C VAL A 125 3.28 -6.98 -4.04
N ASN A 126 4.48 -6.39 -4.22
CA ASN A 126 5.75 -7.05 -3.92
C ASN A 126 6.38 -6.59 -2.59
N SER A 127 5.64 -5.88 -1.74
CA SER A 127 6.08 -5.45 -0.40
C SER A 127 5.54 -6.35 0.73
N GLY A 128 5.12 -7.57 0.39
CA GLY A 128 4.69 -8.61 1.33
C GLY A 128 5.86 -9.44 1.85
#